data_AF-A0A098B3W5-F1
#
_entry.id   AF-A0A098B3W5-F1
#
_cell.length_a   1.000
_cell.length_b   1.000
_cell.length_c   1.000
_cell.angle_alpha   90.00
_cell.angle_beta   90.00
_cell.angle_gamma   90.00
#
_symmetry.space_group_name_H-M   'P 1'
#
loop_
_entity.id
_entity.type
_entity.pdbx_description
1 polymer ?
#
loop_
_entity_poly.entity_id
_entity_poly.type
_entity_poly.pdbx_seq_one_letter_code
_entity_poly.pdbx_strand_id
1 'polypeptide(L)'
;MPWMELSLNPLGDWDEEGLTDWAEALGAFLTERGKEIKTSLQLLPGYQILRMGEEQSAGELLISSSERLIVMMGLTVKNAGEREFAEMVTRFARQMGAMALRAPINYVAEKEFWRGLGAQDVLEPSLLREEIQKDKVGVEPLYKQSLLVTYKDKPALCLEPIFCTARPNGPVSLAARRLEKLLGGGRPIGFASRVSAYSPWEFERRKWDDLLAYSRLQAYEVLEQLIIQSLPLEYSTPFNG
;
A
#
# COMPACT_ATOMS: atom_id res chain seq x y z
N MET A 1 12.82 3.28 15.22
CA MET A 1 13.21 4.58 14.60
C MET A 1 11.91 5.36 14.49
N PRO A 2 11.82 6.57 15.06
CA PRO A 2 10.56 7.30 15.06
C PRO A 2 10.18 7.69 13.63
N TRP A 3 8.89 7.60 13.34
CA TRP A 3 8.31 7.95 12.05
C TRP A 3 7.41 9.16 12.21
N MET A 4 7.29 9.94 11.14
CA MET A 4 6.26 10.97 11.03
C MET A 4 5.38 10.73 9.81
N GLU A 5 4.11 11.06 9.94
CA GLU A 5 3.12 10.98 8.87
C GLU A 5 2.52 12.36 8.62
N LEU A 6 2.54 12.76 7.36
CA LEU A 6 1.85 13.93 6.84
C LEU A 6 0.60 13.46 6.10
N SER A 7 -0.58 13.79 6.62
CA SER A 7 -1.84 13.57 5.89
C SER A 7 -1.88 14.49 4.67
N LEU A 8 -2.12 13.90 3.50
CA LEU A 8 -2.21 14.61 2.24
C LEU A 8 -3.69 14.65 1.85
N ASN A 9 -4.28 15.84 1.78
CA ASN A 9 -5.63 16.00 1.25
C ASN A 9 -5.55 15.92 -0.28
N PRO A 10 -5.82 14.76 -0.92
CA PRO A 10 -5.51 14.53 -2.32
C PRO A 10 -6.29 15.49 -3.22
N LEU A 11 -5.70 15.87 -4.36
CA LEU A 11 -6.35 16.75 -5.35
C LEU A 11 -7.15 15.98 -6.42
N GLY A 12 -6.95 14.67 -6.50
CA GLY A 12 -7.61 13.77 -7.45
C GLY A 12 -7.63 12.33 -6.95
N ASP A 13 -8.14 11.44 -7.80
CA ASP A 13 -8.10 10.00 -7.54
C ASP A 13 -6.66 9.45 -7.63
N TRP A 14 -6.45 8.26 -7.08
CA TRP A 14 -5.15 7.61 -7.11
C TRP A 14 -4.78 7.20 -8.54
N ASP A 15 -3.80 7.91 -9.11
CA ASP A 15 -3.29 7.69 -10.46
C ASP A 15 -2.09 6.74 -10.43
N GLU A 16 -2.37 5.45 -10.51
CA GLU A 16 -1.33 4.42 -10.54
C GLU A 16 -0.63 4.32 -11.92
N GLU A 17 -1.31 4.75 -12.99
CA GLU A 17 -0.79 4.68 -14.36
C GLU A 17 0.26 5.77 -14.61
N GLY A 18 0.08 6.95 -14.01
CA GLY A 18 1.03 8.07 -14.07
C GLY A 18 2.32 7.88 -13.24
N LEU A 19 2.52 6.74 -12.58
CA LEU A 19 3.72 6.49 -11.76
C LEU A 19 5.03 6.50 -12.56
N THR A 20 4.99 6.08 -13.83
CA THR A 20 6.16 6.12 -14.71
C THR A 20 6.56 7.56 -15.01
N ASP A 21 5.58 8.38 -15.41
CA ASP A 21 5.79 9.81 -15.70
C ASP A 21 6.30 10.56 -14.46
N TRP A 22 5.78 10.20 -13.28
CA TRP A 22 6.25 10.74 -12.01
C TRP A 22 7.71 10.38 -11.71
N ALA A 23 8.11 9.13 -11.97
CA ALA A 23 9.50 8.68 -11.80
C ALA A 23 10.47 9.43 -12.74
N GLU A 24 10.04 9.71 -13.97
CA GLU A 24 10.80 10.51 -14.93
C GLU A 24 10.91 11.97 -14.49
N ALA A 25 9.80 12.59 -14.06
CA ALA A 25 9.77 13.97 -13.57
C ALA A 25 10.66 14.18 -12.34
N LEU A 26 10.65 13.23 -11.39
CA LEU A 26 11.54 13.25 -10.24
C LEU A 26 13.02 13.13 -10.65
N GLY A 27 13.33 12.26 -11.62
CA GLY A 27 14.69 12.12 -12.16
C GLY A 27 15.19 13.40 -12.84
N ALA A 28 14.33 14.04 -13.63
CA ALA A 28 14.63 15.31 -14.29
C ALA A 28 14.93 16.43 -13.26
N PHE A 29 14.07 16.59 -12.24
CA PHE A 29 14.30 17.57 -11.18
C PHE A 29 15.65 17.40 -10.47
N LEU A 30 16.02 16.16 -10.17
CA LEU A 30 17.29 15.87 -9.50
C LEU A 30 18.49 16.18 -10.41
N THR A 31 18.37 15.89 -11.71
CA THR A 31 19.40 16.16 -12.72
C THR A 31 19.64 17.66 -12.88
N GLU A 32 18.57 18.47 -12.96
CA GLU A 32 18.66 19.94 -13.05
C GLU A 32 19.37 20.57 -11.84
N ARG A 33 19.31 19.91 -10.68
CA ARG A 33 19.98 20.33 -9.43
C ARG A 33 21.41 19.81 -9.30
N GLY A 34 21.99 19.31 -10.38
CA GLY A 34 23.39 18.86 -10.44
C GLY A 34 23.63 17.50 -9.80
N LYS A 35 22.57 16.74 -9.51
CA LYS A 35 22.68 15.34 -9.08
C LYS A 35 22.36 14.45 -10.28
N GLU A 36 23.37 13.85 -10.90
CA GLU A 36 23.18 12.80 -11.90
C GLU A 36 22.62 11.55 -11.20
N ILE A 37 21.30 11.52 -11.00
CA ILE A 37 20.58 10.45 -10.33
C ILE A 37 19.80 9.67 -11.37
N LYS A 38 20.09 8.36 -11.46
CA LYS A 38 19.23 7.42 -12.18
C LYS A 38 18.03 7.09 -11.32
N THR A 39 16.84 7.15 -11.91
CA THR A 39 15.61 6.64 -11.31
C THR A 39 15.26 5.29 -11.91
N SER A 40 14.71 4.38 -11.10
CA SER A 40 14.16 3.12 -11.59
C SER A 40 12.91 2.73 -10.82
N LEU A 41 11.93 2.19 -11.54
CA LEU A 41 10.65 1.77 -10.98
C LEU A 41 10.59 0.24 -10.94
N GLN A 42 10.44 -0.30 -9.75
CA GLN A 42 10.19 -1.73 -9.53
C GLN A 42 8.73 -1.93 -9.12
N LEU A 43 8.01 -2.75 -9.88
CA LEU A 43 6.61 -3.09 -9.62
C LEU A 43 6.54 -4.42 -8.89
N LEU A 44 5.98 -4.42 -7.69
CA LEU A 44 5.67 -5.61 -6.89
C LEU A 44 4.15 -5.69 -6.67
N PRO A 45 3.59 -6.87 -6.41
CA PRO A 45 2.18 -6.98 -6.04
C PRO A 45 1.84 -6.09 -4.83
N GLY A 46 1.09 -5.03 -5.08
CA GLY A 46 0.64 -4.09 -4.05
C GLY A 46 1.64 -3.04 -3.57
N TYR A 47 2.84 -3.02 -4.14
CA TYR A 47 3.82 -1.97 -3.88
C TYR A 47 4.56 -1.59 -5.16
N GLN A 48 4.80 -0.30 -5.35
CA GLN A 48 5.86 0.15 -6.25
C GLN A 48 7.04 0.70 -5.45
N ILE A 49 8.24 0.48 -5.95
CA ILE A 49 9.47 1.03 -5.37
C ILE A 49 10.10 1.92 -6.43
N LEU A 50 10.09 3.23 -6.19
CA LEU A 50 10.88 4.17 -6.98
C LEU A 50 12.23 4.36 -6.31
N ARG A 51 13.28 3.83 -6.95
CA ARG A 51 14.66 3.99 -6.50
C ARG A 51 15.27 5.24 -7.14
N MET A 52 16.03 5.99 -6.36
CA MET A 52 16.70 7.22 -6.80
C MET A 52 18.18 7.17 -6.41
N GLY A 53 19.03 6.79 -7.37
CA GLY A 53 20.49 6.69 -7.21
C GLY A 53 21.01 5.29 -7.55
N GLU A 54 22.32 5.08 -7.37
CA GLU A 54 22.94 3.76 -7.54
C GLU A 54 22.82 2.89 -6.26
N GLU A 55 22.83 1.57 -6.44
CA GLU A 55 22.32 0.50 -5.55
C GLU A 55 22.74 0.52 -4.07
N GLN A 56 23.70 1.34 -3.65
CA GLN A 56 24.24 1.33 -2.28
C GLN A 56 24.10 2.66 -1.52
N SER A 57 23.62 3.74 -2.16
CA SER A 57 23.38 5.04 -1.49
C SER A 57 22.13 5.78 -1.98
N ALA A 58 21.22 5.06 -2.65
CA ALA A 58 19.99 5.58 -3.24
C ALA A 58 18.87 5.73 -2.20
N GLY A 59 18.17 6.86 -2.23
CA GLY A 59 16.89 6.99 -1.53
C GLY A 59 15.80 6.23 -2.29
N GLU A 60 14.81 5.71 -1.60
CA GLU A 60 13.70 4.95 -2.18
C GLU A 60 12.36 5.57 -1.76
N LEU A 61 11.39 5.57 -2.66
CA LEU A 61 9.99 5.84 -2.31
C LEU A 61 9.24 4.51 -2.43
N LEU A 62 8.74 4.00 -1.31
CA LEU A 62 7.80 2.88 -1.30
C LEU A 62 6.40 3.44 -1.46
N ILE A 63 5.64 2.88 -2.40
CA ILE A 63 4.31 3.34 -2.74
C ILE A 63 3.34 2.19 -2.48
N SER A 64 2.49 2.32 -1.47
CA SER A 64 1.42 1.36 -1.18
C SER A 64 0.17 1.78 -1.95
N SER A 65 -0.18 1.06 -3.02
CA SER A 65 -1.37 1.37 -3.82
C SER A 65 -2.66 1.24 -3.00
N SER A 66 -2.82 0.16 -2.22
CA SER A 66 -4.04 -0.03 -1.42
C SER A 66 -4.26 1.07 -0.39
N GLU A 67 -3.19 1.49 0.29
CA GLU A 67 -3.28 2.50 1.35
C GLU A 67 -3.08 3.92 0.81
N ARG A 68 -2.81 4.06 -0.49
CA ARG A 68 -2.48 5.32 -1.16
C ARG A 68 -1.42 6.10 -0.36
N LEU A 69 -0.40 5.38 0.08
CA LEU A 69 0.61 5.87 1.02
C LEU A 69 1.98 5.88 0.35
N ILE A 70 2.70 6.99 0.47
CA ILE A 70 4.11 7.09 0.06
C ILE A 70 5.00 7.06 1.30
N VAL A 71 6.02 6.20 1.31
CA VAL A 71 7.01 6.10 2.38
C VAL A 71 8.38 6.48 1.82
N MET A 72 8.97 7.54 2.36
CA MET A 72 10.31 8.00 2.00
C MET A 72 11.37 7.22 2.77
N MET A 73 12.11 6.34 2.10
CA MET A 73 13.16 5.51 2.70
C MET A 73 14.54 6.01 2.29
N GLY A 74 15.49 6.02 3.22
CA GLY A 74 16.90 6.37 2.91
C GLY A 74 17.11 7.83 2.48
N LEU A 75 16.08 8.68 2.56
CA LEU A 75 16.12 10.09 2.23
C LEU A 75 16.22 10.92 3.50
N THR A 76 17.22 11.80 3.58
CA THR A 76 17.37 12.74 4.69
C THR A 76 17.06 14.16 4.25
N VAL A 77 16.32 14.90 5.05
CA VAL A 77 16.05 16.34 4.98
C VAL A 77 16.96 17.22 5.89
N LYS A 78 18.24 17.39 5.54
CA LYS A 78 19.23 18.17 6.32
C LYS A 78 19.46 19.58 5.78
N ASN A 79 19.58 19.71 4.47
CA ASN A 79 19.91 20.98 3.80
C ASN A 79 18.74 21.53 2.98
N ALA A 80 18.89 22.75 2.46
CA ALA A 80 17.85 23.43 1.69
C ALA A 80 17.41 22.64 0.44
N GLY A 81 18.33 22.00 -0.27
CA GLY A 81 18.00 21.20 -1.45
C GLY A 81 17.20 19.94 -1.11
N GLU A 82 17.50 19.29 0.02
CA GLU A 82 16.73 18.14 0.49
C GLU A 82 15.35 18.53 1.01
N ARG A 83 15.20 19.71 1.62
CA ARG A 83 13.89 20.27 2.00
C ARG A 83 13.03 20.54 0.78
N GLU A 84 13.60 21.19 -0.23
CA GLU A 84 12.90 21.45 -1.49
C GLU A 84 12.49 20.13 -2.18
N PHE A 85 13.36 19.13 -2.14
CA PHE A 85 13.03 17.80 -2.66
C PHE A 85 11.87 17.16 -1.88
N ALA A 86 11.88 17.19 -0.54
CA ALA A 86 10.81 16.65 0.28
C ALA A 86 9.47 17.39 0.05
N GLU A 87 9.49 18.72 -0.11
CA GLU A 87 8.32 19.52 -0.46
C GLU A 87 7.79 19.18 -1.86
N MET A 88 8.69 18.94 -2.82
CA MET A 88 8.31 18.49 -4.15
C MET A 88 7.67 17.09 -4.13
N VAL A 89 8.27 16.12 -3.44
CA VAL A 89 7.68 14.77 -3.26
C VAL A 89 6.30 14.89 -2.62
N THR A 90 6.15 15.74 -1.60
CA THR A 90 4.86 16.01 -0.94
C THR A 90 3.81 16.56 -1.92
N ARG A 91 4.18 17.54 -2.75
CA ARG A 91 3.27 18.11 -3.77
C ARG A 91 2.86 17.06 -4.80
N PHE A 92 3.82 16.28 -5.31
CA PHE A 92 3.52 15.23 -6.27
C PHE A 92 2.64 14.14 -5.66
N ALA A 93 2.96 13.66 -4.46
CA ALA A 93 2.16 12.68 -3.74
C ALA A 93 0.69 13.11 -3.67
N ARG A 94 0.46 14.38 -3.33
CA ARG A 94 -0.89 14.96 -3.25
C ARG A 94 -1.59 15.04 -4.62
N GLN A 95 -0.85 15.33 -5.69
CA GLN A 95 -1.39 15.37 -7.06
C GLN A 95 -1.76 13.97 -7.57
N MET A 96 -0.93 12.97 -7.25
CA MET A 96 -1.17 11.55 -7.58
C MET A 96 -2.30 10.92 -6.77
N GLY A 97 -2.90 11.66 -5.83
CA GLY A 97 -3.99 11.17 -5.00
C GLY A 97 -3.54 10.39 -3.77
N ALA A 98 -2.30 10.55 -3.29
CA ALA A 98 -1.88 9.93 -2.03
C ALA A 98 -2.70 10.49 -0.86
N MET A 99 -3.06 9.62 0.08
CA MET A 99 -3.73 9.97 1.33
C MET A 99 -2.74 10.43 2.40
N ALA A 100 -1.51 9.94 2.34
CA ALA A 100 -0.48 10.27 3.30
C ALA A 100 0.93 10.10 2.73
N LEU A 101 1.88 10.77 3.38
CA LEU A 101 3.32 10.56 3.21
C LEU A 101 3.95 10.28 4.56
N ARG A 102 4.80 9.25 4.62
CA ARG A 102 5.59 8.90 5.81
C ARG A 102 7.08 9.06 5.56
N ALA A 103 7.78 9.53 6.58
CA ALA A 103 9.24 9.62 6.57
C ALA A 103 9.82 9.15 7.91
N PRO A 104 10.95 8.42 7.90
CA PRO A 104 11.71 8.11 9.10
C PRO A 104 12.42 9.38 9.57
N ILE A 105 12.51 9.55 10.88
CA ILE A 105 13.18 10.69 11.49
C ILE A 105 14.51 10.24 12.05
N ASN A 106 15.59 10.82 11.52
CA ASN A 106 16.95 10.50 11.93
C ASN A 106 17.57 11.59 12.82
N TYR A 107 17.08 12.83 12.76
CA TYR A 107 17.60 13.96 13.54
C TYR A 107 16.52 15.02 13.82
N VAL A 108 16.77 15.88 14.81
CA VAL A 108 15.81 16.88 15.31
C VAL A 108 15.35 17.84 14.22
N ALA A 109 16.26 18.31 13.35
CA ALA A 109 15.91 19.26 12.29
C ALA A 109 14.92 18.69 11.25
N GLU A 110 14.97 17.37 10.99
CA GLU A 110 14.00 16.67 10.13
C GLU A 110 12.63 16.63 10.79
N LYS A 111 12.62 16.34 12.09
CA LYS A 111 11.39 16.34 12.90
C LYS A 111 10.70 17.71 12.87
N GLU A 112 11.46 18.78 13.08
CA GLU A 112 10.96 20.15 13.07
C GLU A 112 10.43 20.55 11.68
N PHE A 113 11.14 20.17 10.62
CA PHE A 113 10.69 20.37 9.24
C PHE A 113 9.33 19.69 8.99
N TRP A 114 9.21 18.39 9.28
CA TRP A 114 7.97 17.65 9.06
C TRP A 114 6.82 18.19 9.93
N ARG A 115 7.07 18.53 11.20
CA ARG A 115 6.08 19.20 12.06
C ARG A 115 5.64 20.55 11.50
N GLY A 116 6.57 21.32 10.92
CA GLY A 116 6.26 22.58 10.24
C GLY A 116 5.29 22.43 9.06
N LEU A 117 5.29 21.26 8.41
CA LEU A 117 4.34 20.88 7.37
C LEU A 117 3.01 20.30 7.93
N GLY A 118 2.90 20.14 9.25
CA GLY A 118 1.73 19.57 9.91
C GLY A 118 1.79 18.05 10.12
N ALA A 119 2.94 17.41 9.92
CA ALA A 119 3.10 15.99 10.15
C ALA A 119 3.00 15.64 11.65
N GLN A 120 2.51 14.44 11.94
CA GLN A 120 2.34 13.92 13.29
C GLN A 120 3.28 12.74 13.55
N ASP A 121 3.63 12.53 14.82
CA ASP A 121 4.42 11.37 15.25
C ASP A 121 3.59 10.08 15.05
N VAL A 122 4.16 9.08 14.37
CA VAL A 122 3.55 7.75 14.22
C VAL A 122 3.95 6.89 15.41
N LEU A 123 2.97 6.24 16.02
CA LEU A 123 3.20 5.32 17.14
C LEU A 123 3.92 4.07 16.64
N GLU A 124 4.98 3.66 17.35
CA GLU A 124 5.64 2.40 17.05
C GLU A 124 4.68 1.23 17.34
N PRO A 125 4.58 0.27 16.41
CA PRO A 125 3.76 -0.92 16.63
C PRO A 125 4.31 -1.73 17.79
N SER A 126 3.42 -2.48 18.46
CA SER A 126 3.79 -3.30 19.61
C SER A 126 3.62 -4.78 19.30
N LEU A 127 4.49 -5.63 19.85
CA LEU A 127 4.37 -7.07 19.66
C LEU A 127 2.99 -7.57 20.12
N LEU A 128 2.21 -8.16 19.21
CA LEU A 128 0.98 -8.84 19.60
C LEU A 128 1.36 -10.10 20.37
N ARG A 129 1.08 -10.14 21.67
CA ARG A 129 1.45 -11.28 22.52
C ARG A 129 0.45 -12.43 22.48
N GLU A 130 -0.83 -12.13 22.34
CA GLU A 130 -1.88 -13.13 22.29
C GLU A 130 -1.88 -13.91 20.96
N GLU A 131 -2.48 -15.11 20.97
CA GLU A 131 -2.77 -15.86 19.76
C GLU A 131 -3.92 -15.22 18.98
N ILE A 132 -3.92 -15.38 17.65
CA ILE A 132 -4.98 -14.86 16.80
C ILE A 132 -6.26 -15.65 17.08
N GLN A 133 -7.34 -14.92 17.35
CA GLN A 133 -8.67 -15.48 17.57
C GLN A 133 -9.50 -15.22 16.33
N LYS A 134 -10.06 -16.29 15.75
CA LYS A 134 -10.77 -16.24 14.47
C LYS A 134 -11.94 -15.25 14.47
N ASP A 135 -12.70 -15.18 15.55
CA ASP A 135 -13.85 -14.30 15.74
C ASP A 135 -13.49 -12.81 15.80
N LYS A 136 -12.21 -12.49 15.96
CA LYS A 136 -11.69 -11.11 15.98
C LYS A 136 -11.06 -10.68 14.67
N VAL A 137 -11.02 -11.56 13.67
CA VAL A 137 -10.50 -11.27 12.34
C VAL A 137 -11.64 -10.80 11.45
N GLY A 138 -11.50 -9.61 10.90
CA GLY A 138 -12.45 -9.04 9.93
C GLY A 138 -11.80 -8.79 8.58
N VAL A 139 -12.63 -8.55 7.57
CA VAL A 139 -12.19 -8.09 6.24
C VAL A 139 -13.11 -6.97 5.77
N GLU A 140 -12.51 -5.88 5.33
CA GLU A 140 -13.17 -4.67 4.86
C GLU A 140 -12.62 -4.26 3.48
N PRO A 141 -13.42 -3.59 2.64
CA PRO A 141 -12.91 -2.88 1.47
C PRO A 141 -11.89 -1.81 1.87
N LEU A 142 -10.85 -1.63 1.06
CA LEU A 142 -9.85 -0.58 1.28
C LEU A 142 -9.84 0.46 0.16
N TYR A 143 -9.25 0.15 -0.99
CA TYR A 143 -9.26 1.01 -2.18
C TYR A 143 -9.38 0.14 -3.43
N LYS A 144 -10.23 0.52 -4.38
CA LYS A 144 -10.57 -0.30 -5.56
C LYS A 144 -10.88 -1.75 -5.15
N GLN A 145 -10.13 -2.73 -5.63
CA GLN A 145 -10.28 -4.15 -5.29
C GLN A 145 -9.37 -4.62 -4.16
N SER A 146 -8.58 -3.73 -3.56
CA SER A 146 -7.75 -4.04 -2.39
C SER A 146 -8.61 -4.16 -1.13
N LEU A 147 -8.21 -5.04 -0.22
CA LEU A 147 -8.92 -5.31 1.03
C LEU A 147 -8.03 -5.02 2.24
N LEU A 148 -8.67 -4.69 3.36
CA LEU A 148 -8.04 -4.58 4.67
C LEU A 148 -8.51 -5.75 5.55
N VAL A 149 -7.57 -6.55 6.02
CA VAL A 149 -7.78 -7.47 7.13
C VAL A 149 -7.63 -6.69 8.43
N THR A 150 -8.64 -6.80 9.29
CA THR A 150 -8.62 -6.23 10.64
C THR A 150 -8.44 -7.32 11.68
N TYR A 151 -7.83 -6.96 12.81
CA TYR A 151 -7.86 -7.77 14.02
C TYR A 151 -8.32 -6.87 15.16
N LYS A 152 -9.29 -7.28 16.00
CA LYS A 152 -9.82 -6.40 17.07
C LYS A 152 -10.18 -5.00 16.56
N ASP A 153 -10.82 -4.94 15.39
CA ASP A 153 -11.27 -3.70 14.73
C ASP A 153 -10.16 -2.69 14.41
N LYS A 154 -8.89 -3.11 14.35
CA LYS A 154 -7.80 -2.26 13.83
C LYS A 154 -7.11 -2.89 12.63
N PRO A 155 -6.48 -2.07 11.77
CA PRO A 155 -5.75 -2.55 10.60
C PRO A 155 -4.70 -3.60 10.98
N ALA A 156 -4.62 -4.68 10.20
CA ALA A 156 -3.60 -5.71 10.37
C ALA A 156 -2.85 -5.95 9.06
N LEU A 157 -3.53 -6.45 8.03
CA LEU A 157 -2.93 -6.77 6.73
C LEU A 157 -3.67 -6.09 5.58
N CYS A 158 -2.97 -5.65 4.56
CA CYS A 158 -3.59 -5.31 3.27
C CYS A 158 -3.49 -6.51 2.33
N LEU A 159 -4.57 -6.76 1.57
CA LEU A 159 -4.64 -7.81 0.55
C LEU A 159 -4.87 -7.20 -0.83
N GLU A 160 -4.08 -7.64 -1.80
CA GLU A 160 -4.24 -7.28 -3.21
C GLU A 160 -4.57 -8.52 -4.03
N PRO A 161 -5.64 -8.50 -4.84
CA PRO A 161 -5.96 -9.63 -5.69
C PRO A 161 -4.87 -9.83 -6.74
N ILE A 162 -4.40 -11.07 -6.88
CA ILE A 162 -3.42 -11.46 -7.89
C ILE A 162 -3.86 -12.73 -8.61
N PHE A 163 -3.47 -12.86 -9.88
CA PHE A 163 -3.58 -14.13 -10.59
C PHE A 163 -2.47 -15.08 -10.16
N CYS A 164 -2.83 -16.31 -9.84
CA CYS A 164 -1.91 -17.35 -9.41
C CYS A 164 -1.73 -18.41 -10.49
N THR A 165 -0.56 -19.04 -10.50
CA THR A 165 -0.25 -20.17 -11.39
C THR A 165 -0.85 -21.49 -10.89
N ALA A 166 -1.22 -21.57 -9.62
CA ALA A 166 -1.82 -22.75 -9.00
C ALA A 166 -2.86 -22.34 -7.93
N ARG A 167 -3.80 -23.25 -7.65
CA ARG A 167 -4.75 -23.09 -6.54
C ARG A 167 -4.07 -23.44 -5.23
N PRO A 168 -4.31 -22.69 -4.14
CA PRO A 168 -3.83 -23.10 -2.84
C PRO A 168 -4.56 -24.37 -2.39
N ASN A 169 -3.85 -25.26 -1.71
CA ASN A 169 -4.45 -26.43 -1.08
C ASN A 169 -5.52 -26.03 -0.05
N GLY A 170 -6.51 -26.89 0.16
CA GLY A 170 -7.59 -26.71 1.13
C GLY A 170 -8.96 -26.42 0.51
N PRO A 171 -9.96 -26.04 1.34
CA PRO A 171 -11.32 -25.80 0.88
C PRO A 171 -11.36 -24.65 -0.13
N VAL A 172 -12.18 -24.84 -1.17
CA VAL A 172 -12.34 -23.88 -2.25
C VAL A 172 -13.56 -23.01 -1.96
N SER A 173 -13.36 -21.69 -1.86
CA SER A 173 -14.45 -20.73 -1.73
C SER A 173 -15.29 -20.69 -3.01
N LEU A 174 -16.62 -20.72 -2.87
CA LEU A 174 -17.54 -20.53 -4.00
C LEU A 174 -17.40 -19.13 -4.60
N ALA A 175 -17.23 -18.10 -3.76
CA ALA A 175 -16.96 -16.74 -4.22
C ALA A 175 -15.67 -16.67 -5.04
N ALA A 176 -14.61 -17.39 -4.61
CA ALA A 176 -13.37 -17.49 -5.40
C ALA A 176 -13.64 -18.09 -6.79
N ARG A 177 -14.44 -19.16 -6.90
CA ARG A 177 -14.79 -19.76 -8.20
C ARG A 177 -15.57 -18.80 -9.10
N ARG A 178 -16.51 -18.05 -8.54
CA ARG A 178 -17.29 -17.05 -9.28
C ARG A 178 -16.40 -15.91 -9.78
N LEU A 179 -15.50 -15.41 -8.93
CA LEU A 179 -14.49 -14.42 -9.30
C LEU A 179 -13.59 -14.88 -10.45
N GLU A 180 -13.06 -16.10 -10.38
CA GLU A 180 -12.20 -16.67 -11.44
C GLU A 180 -12.93 -16.80 -12.78
N LYS A 181 -14.25 -17.04 -12.73
CA LYS A 181 -15.11 -17.06 -13.93
C LYS A 181 -15.38 -15.64 -14.44
N LEU A 182 -15.68 -14.71 -13.54
CA LEU A 182 -16.04 -13.33 -13.84
C LEU A 182 -14.88 -12.55 -14.46
N LEU A 183 -13.67 -12.72 -13.93
CA LEU A 183 -12.45 -12.05 -14.41
C LEU A 183 -11.81 -12.74 -15.64
N GLY A 184 -12.55 -13.62 -16.31
CA GLY A 184 -12.33 -13.89 -17.75
C GLY A 184 -11.34 -14.99 -18.13
N GLY A 185 -11.12 -16.00 -17.28
CA GLY A 185 -10.30 -17.14 -17.76
C GLY A 185 -10.18 -18.37 -16.88
N GLY A 186 -10.90 -18.44 -15.74
CA GLY A 186 -10.79 -19.57 -14.81
C GLY A 186 -9.42 -19.71 -14.13
N ARG A 187 -8.53 -18.73 -14.33
CA ARG A 187 -7.22 -18.65 -13.70
C ARG A 187 -7.41 -18.47 -12.20
N PRO A 188 -6.69 -19.23 -11.35
CA PRO A 188 -6.79 -19.08 -9.91
C PRO A 188 -6.51 -17.64 -9.46
N ILE A 189 -7.31 -17.15 -8.51
CA ILE A 189 -7.09 -15.85 -7.87
C ILE A 189 -6.64 -16.09 -6.43
N GLY A 190 -5.60 -15.38 -6.02
CA GLY A 190 -5.12 -15.33 -4.64
C GLY A 190 -4.95 -13.89 -4.18
N PHE A 191 -4.26 -13.73 -3.06
CA PHE A 191 -3.96 -12.43 -2.50
C PHE A 191 -2.46 -12.30 -2.24
N ALA A 192 -1.84 -11.25 -2.77
CA ALA A 192 -0.61 -10.75 -2.18
C ALA A 192 -0.97 -10.07 -0.86
N SER A 193 -0.24 -10.38 0.21
CA SER A 193 -0.51 -9.84 1.55
C SER A 193 0.67 -9.04 2.07
N ARG A 194 0.38 -8.02 2.86
CA ARG A 194 1.37 -7.16 3.52
C ARG A 194 0.84 -6.68 4.87
N VAL A 195 1.73 -6.30 5.81
CA VAL A 195 1.27 -5.54 6.99
C VAL A 195 0.72 -4.21 6.51
N SER A 196 -0.42 -3.81 7.05
CA SER A 196 -0.88 -2.43 6.90
C SER A 196 0.12 -1.48 7.57
N ALA A 197 0.42 -0.37 6.92
CA ALA A 197 1.22 0.68 7.51
C ALA A 197 0.57 1.22 8.81
N TYR A 198 -0.75 1.12 8.93
CA TYR A 198 -1.52 1.56 10.10
C TYR A 198 -1.72 0.44 11.14
N SER A 199 -1.06 -0.71 10.99
CA SER A 199 -1.10 -1.77 11.99
C SER A 199 -0.46 -1.29 13.29
N PRO A 200 -1.18 -1.35 14.43
CA PRO A 200 -0.59 -1.07 15.74
C PRO A 200 0.23 -2.23 16.29
N TRP A 201 0.38 -3.30 15.50
CA TRP A 201 1.01 -4.54 15.93
C TRP A 201 2.18 -4.95 15.05
N GLU A 202 3.18 -5.48 15.73
CA GLU A 202 4.17 -6.37 15.15
C GLU A 202 3.71 -7.81 15.36
N PHE A 203 3.76 -8.62 14.30
CA PHE A 203 3.34 -10.01 14.35
C PHE A 203 4.47 -10.93 13.90
N GLU A 204 4.59 -12.06 14.56
CA GLU A 204 5.40 -13.17 14.07
C GLU A 204 4.72 -13.84 12.86
N ARG A 205 5.53 -14.51 12.03
CA ARG A 205 5.05 -15.19 10.81
C ARG A 205 3.86 -16.12 11.06
N ARG A 206 3.84 -16.86 12.16
CA ARG A 206 2.72 -17.74 12.50
C ARG A 206 1.39 -16.97 12.63
N LYS A 207 1.41 -15.81 13.28
CA LYS A 207 0.23 -14.97 13.48
C LYS A 207 -0.24 -14.34 12.17
N TRP A 208 0.71 -14.03 11.28
CA TRP A 208 0.40 -13.65 9.91
C TRP A 208 -0.36 -14.76 9.18
N ASP A 209 0.15 -15.98 9.23
CA ASP A 209 -0.47 -17.14 8.57
C ASP A 209 -1.89 -17.40 9.13
N ASP A 210 -2.08 -17.25 10.45
CA ASP A 210 -3.40 -17.35 11.09
C ASP A 210 -4.37 -16.25 10.64
N LEU A 211 -3.92 -14.98 10.57
CA LEU A 211 -4.72 -13.87 10.05
C LEU A 211 -5.16 -14.12 8.60
N LEU A 212 -4.26 -14.63 7.74
CA LEU A 212 -4.60 -15.00 6.37
C LEU A 212 -5.57 -16.16 6.31
N ALA A 213 -5.33 -17.22 7.10
CA ALA A 213 -6.19 -18.40 7.11
C ALA A 213 -7.62 -18.05 7.54
N TYR A 214 -7.78 -17.19 8.55
CA TYR A 214 -9.08 -16.80 9.09
C TYR A 214 -9.81 -15.78 8.20
N SER A 215 -9.08 -14.89 7.51
CA SER A 215 -9.68 -13.90 6.61
C SER A 215 -10.06 -14.44 5.24
N ARG A 216 -9.44 -15.54 4.78
CA ARG A 216 -9.50 -16.00 3.38
C ARG A 216 -10.90 -16.13 2.78
N LEU A 217 -11.85 -16.75 3.49
CA LEU A 217 -13.20 -16.97 2.94
C LEU A 217 -13.94 -15.64 2.73
N GLN A 218 -13.96 -14.81 3.78
CA GLN A 218 -14.59 -13.49 3.75
C GLN A 218 -13.92 -12.57 2.72
N ALA A 219 -12.60 -12.66 2.55
CA ALA A 219 -11.87 -11.87 1.55
C ALA A 219 -12.38 -12.10 0.12
N TYR A 220 -12.65 -13.35 -0.26
CA TYR A 220 -13.25 -13.62 -1.58
C TYR A 220 -14.69 -13.11 -1.70
N GLU A 221 -15.48 -13.18 -0.63
CA GLU A 221 -16.86 -12.69 -0.64
C GLU A 221 -16.91 -11.16 -0.79
N VAL A 222 -16.06 -10.43 -0.06
CA VAL A 222 -15.95 -8.98 -0.17
C VAL A 222 -15.42 -8.58 -1.56
N LEU A 223 -14.39 -9.27 -2.06
CA LEU A 223 -13.85 -9.01 -3.39
C LEU A 223 -14.89 -9.24 -4.51
N GLU A 224 -15.69 -10.30 -4.41
CA GLU A 224 -16.78 -10.57 -5.34
C GLU A 224 -17.76 -9.40 -5.40
N GLN A 225 -18.17 -8.90 -4.23
CA GLN A 225 -19.08 -7.76 -4.15
C GLN A 225 -18.48 -6.49 -4.78
N LEU A 226 -17.21 -6.18 -4.48
CA LEU A 226 -16.52 -5.02 -5.04
C LEU A 226 -16.42 -5.09 -6.57
N ILE A 227 -16.10 -6.27 -7.12
CA ILE A 227 -16.01 -6.43 -8.56
C ILE A 227 -17.39 -6.29 -9.21
N ILE A 228 -18.42 -6.94 -8.67
CA ILE A 228 -19.78 -6.82 -9.19
C ILE A 228 -20.25 -5.37 -9.18
N GLN A 229 -19.96 -4.61 -8.12
CA GLN A 229 -20.30 -3.19 -8.02
C GLN A 229 -19.52 -2.30 -9.00
N SER A 230 -18.31 -2.72 -9.39
CA SER A 230 -17.48 -2.00 -10.35
C SER A 230 -17.84 -2.27 -11.83
N LEU A 231 -18.65 -3.30 -12.10
CA LEU A 231 -19.05 -3.63 -13.47
C LEU A 231 -20.06 -2.59 -13.99
N PRO A 232 -20.00 -2.25 -15.30
CA PRO A 232 -21.03 -1.45 -15.94
C PRO A 232 -22.42 -2.09 -15.75
N LEU A 233 -23.46 -1.28 -15.57
CA LEU A 233 -24.85 -1.72 -15.29
C LEU A 233 -25.35 -2.80 -16.28
N GLU A 234 -24.87 -2.79 -17.52
CA GLU A 234 -25.23 -3.76 -18.57
C GLU A 234 -24.79 -5.21 -18.26
N TYR A 235 -23.83 -5.40 -17.35
CA TYR A 235 -23.34 -6.71 -16.90
C TYR A 235 -23.85 -7.11 -15.51
N SER A 236 -24.66 -6.27 -14.86
CA SER A 236 -25.21 -6.49 -13.51
C SER A 236 -26.52 -7.32 -13.51
N THR A 237 -26.61 -8.33 -14.37
CA THR A 237 -27.71 -9.30 -14.27
C THR A 237 -27.39 -10.36 -13.22
N PRO A 238 -28.30 -10.67 -12.29
CA PRO A 238 -28.05 -11.71 -11.31
C PRO A 238 -27.90 -13.04 -12.04
N PHE A 239 -26.78 -13.73 -11.81
CA PHE A 239 -26.64 -15.15 -12.13
C PHE A 239 -27.66 -15.92 -11.28
N ASN A 240 -28.88 -16.07 -11.80
CA ASN A 240 -29.83 -17.07 -11.31
C ASN A 240 -29.29 -18.44 -11.71
N GLY A 241 -28.60 -19.10 -10.78
CA GLY A 241 -28.33 -20.53 -10.80
C GLY A 241 -29.35 -21.25 -9.94
#